data_AF-A0A1V0I3J1-F1
#
_entry.id   AF-A0A1V0I3J1-F1
#
_cell.length_a   1.000
_cell.length_b   1.000
_cell.length_c   1.000
_cell.angle_alpha   90.00
_cell.angle_beta   90.00
_cell.angle_gamma   90.00
#
_symmetry.space_group_name_H-M   'P 1'
#
loop_
_entity.id
_entity.type
_entity.pdbx_description
1 polymer ?
#
loop_
_entity_poly.entity_id
_entity_poly.type
_entity_poly.pdbx_seq_one_letter_code
_entity_poly.pdbx_strand_id
1 'polypeptide(L)'
;MLGTNLASFVAINQLRGWALRIDRRNPSKCSNIWHIAVVPDAHVSGKDLEALARPFACFARIDREALEIRSWFAPEATSTVQNEKARRLAATHGDLARDWDRALETGAEIGGRLMQETGIAQRQSQLVLPRSRGLASLWRRLSGRPIPEPEIRRTLGRMGHLVLESLRQLGDIGPDRDIAPYVLEGPEGHRIGLDRASRYEETLFHETLRRVLHPVTNPRYLVVVPAGFLRGRSQLFAVPPRFDGNKRRAGIFWKNWQAMLGRGQLVYTRTVAGRGLLQSARLRTLRNRTTHNPQWK
;
A
#
# COMPACT_ATOMS: atom_id res chain seq x y z
N MET A 1 2.34 27.61 7.77
CA MET A 1 1.34 26.94 8.61
C MET A 1 0.27 26.29 7.75
N LEU A 2 0.00 25.00 7.93
CA LEU A 2 -1.13 24.32 7.25
C LEU A 2 -2.42 24.48 8.04
N GLY A 3 -3.51 24.85 7.37
CA GLY A 3 -4.84 24.97 7.98
C GLY A 3 -5.44 23.64 8.43
N THR A 4 -4.97 22.52 7.86
CA THR A 4 -5.37 21.17 8.28
C THR A 4 -4.14 20.27 8.37
N ASN A 5 -3.65 20.05 9.59
CA ASN A 5 -2.42 19.27 9.82
C ASN A 5 -2.75 17.80 10.17
N LEU A 6 -3.52 17.15 9.31
CA LEU A 6 -3.93 15.76 9.52
C LEU A 6 -2.89 14.80 8.94
N ALA A 7 -2.16 14.13 9.82
CA ALA A 7 -1.07 13.24 9.43
C ALA A 7 -1.53 11.85 8.95
N SER A 8 -2.80 11.46 9.18
CA SER A 8 -3.29 10.11 8.82
C SER A 8 -4.24 10.14 7.63
N PHE A 9 -4.01 9.23 6.68
CA PHE A 9 -4.87 9.00 5.52
C PHE A 9 -6.33 8.78 5.91
N VAL A 10 -6.57 8.06 7.01
CA VAL A 10 -7.92 7.79 7.53
C VAL A 10 -8.64 9.07 7.94
N ALA A 11 -7.97 9.99 8.64
CA ALA A 11 -8.58 11.26 9.05
C ALA A 11 -8.87 12.17 7.85
N ILE A 12 -7.98 12.21 6.86
CA ILE A 12 -8.22 12.94 5.60
C ILE A 12 -9.44 12.35 4.88
N ASN A 13 -9.55 11.01 4.83
CA ASN A 13 -10.66 10.34 4.18
C ASN A 13 -12.00 10.54 4.92
N GLN A 14 -11.99 10.63 6.25
CA GLN A 14 -13.19 10.92 7.04
C GLN A 14 -13.73 12.32 6.78
N LEU A 15 -12.87 13.35 6.77
CA LEU A 15 -13.29 14.72 6.44
C LEU A 15 -13.86 14.82 5.02
N ARG A 16 -13.19 14.18 4.06
CA ARG A 16 -13.66 14.16 2.66
C ARG A 16 -14.93 13.34 2.47
N GLY A 17 -15.10 12.28 3.24
CA GLY A 17 -16.28 11.40 3.18
C GLY A 17 -17.59 12.10 3.52
N TRP A 18 -17.55 13.26 4.19
CA TRP A 18 -18.73 14.09 4.38
C TRP A 18 -19.17 14.81 3.10
N ALA A 19 -18.21 15.28 2.30
CA ALA A 19 -18.50 15.93 1.03
C ALA A 19 -18.84 14.92 -0.09
N LEU A 20 -18.09 13.81 -0.17
CA LEU A 20 -18.14 12.82 -1.26
C LEU A 20 -19.32 11.81 -1.16
N ARG A 21 -20.31 12.04 -0.30
CA ARG A 21 -21.49 11.15 -0.22
C ARG A 21 -22.27 11.20 -1.53
N ILE A 22 -22.56 10.02 -2.07
CA ILE A 22 -23.41 9.84 -3.26
C ILE A 22 -24.80 10.37 -2.93
N ASP A 23 -25.30 11.29 -3.76
CA ASP A 23 -26.67 11.77 -3.71
C ASP A 23 -27.45 11.17 -4.87
N ARG A 24 -28.40 10.27 -4.56
CA ARG A 24 -29.23 9.62 -5.58
C ARG A 24 -30.16 10.58 -6.32
N ARG A 25 -30.47 11.73 -5.73
CA ARG A 25 -31.33 12.75 -6.36
C ARG A 25 -30.54 13.71 -7.23
N ASN A 26 -29.21 13.76 -7.07
CA ASN A 26 -28.33 14.59 -7.87
C ASN A 26 -27.09 13.80 -8.32
N PRO A 27 -27.20 13.01 -9.41
CA PRO A 27 -26.09 12.19 -9.90
C PRO A 27 -24.86 13.00 -10.35
N SER A 28 -25.06 14.26 -10.78
CA SER A 28 -23.98 15.18 -11.18
C SER A 28 -23.39 15.96 -10.00
N LYS A 29 -23.74 15.60 -8.75
CA LYS A 29 -23.17 16.23 -7.57
C LYS A 29 -21.65 16.05 -7.55
N CYS A 30 -20.94 17.15 -7.70
CA CYS A 30 -19.51 17.22 -7.42
C CYS A 30 -19.24 17.98 -6.12
N SER A 31 -18.04 17.84 -5.57
CA SER A 31 -17.65 18.56 -4.35
C SER A 31 -16.22 19.06 -4.46
N ASN A 32 -16.06 20.36 -4.21
CA ASN A 32 -14.75 20.99 -4.11
C ASN A 32 -14.20 20.82 -2.70
N ILE A 33 -12.96 20.36 -2.60
CA ILE A 33 -12.24 20.26 -1.33
C ILE A 33 -11.04 21.19 -1.43
N TRP A 34 -11.06 22.25 -0.65
CA TRP A 34 -10.00 23.25 -0.59
C TRP A 34 -9.06 22.94 0.57
N HIS A 35 -7.76 22.94 0.30
CA HIS A 35 -6.72 22.88 1.33
C HIS A 35 -6.06 24.25 1.46
N ILE A 36 -5.97 24.75 2.69
CA ILE A 36 -5.40 26.07 2.97
C ILE A 36 -3.97 25.89 3.51
N ALA A 37 -3.02 26.60 2.90
CA ALA A 37 -1.64 26.70 3.34
C ALA A 37 -1.25 28.18 3.46
N VAL A 38 -0.62 28.51 4.58
CA VAL A 38 -0.05 29.83 4.85
C VAL A 38 1.46 29.72 4.70
N VAL A 39 2.02 30.45 3.73
CA VAL A 39 3.46 30.52 3.49
C VAL A 39 4.02 31.84 4.03
N PRO A 40 5.25 31.83 4.58
CA PRO A 40 5.86 33.03 5.17
C PRO A 40 6.40 34.03 4.14
N ASP A 41 6.58 33.60 2.88
CA ASP A 41 7.13 34.41 1.79
C ASP A 41 6.16 34.44 0.60
N ALA A 42 6.33 35.40 -0.30
CA ALA A 42 5.58 35.51 -1.55
C ALA A 42 5.77 34.27 -2.44
N HIS A 43 6.91 33.60 -2.33
CA HIS A 43 7.20 32.36 -3.02
C HIS A 43 6.56 31.15 -2.34
N VAL A 44 5.90 30.31 -3.14
CA VAL A 44 5.20 29.11 -2.66
C VAL A 44 6.21 27.98 -2.46
N SER A 45 7.01 28.05 -1.38
CA SER A 45 8.00 27.02 -1.00
C SER A 45 8.01 26.72 0.50
N GLY A 46 8.59 25.58 0.89
CA GLY A 46 8.83 25.21 2.30
C GLY A 46 8.21 23.89 2.75
N LYS A 47 8.61 23.44 3.96
CA LYS A 47 8.24 22.12 4.53
C LYS A 47 6.73 21.88 4.63
N ASP A 48 5.94 22.93 4.85
CA ASP A 48 4.49 22.84 4.93
C ASP A 48 3.85 22.51 3.57
N LEU A 49 4.39 23.04 2.47
CA LEU A 49 3.93 22.69 1.12
C LEU A 49 4.33 21.27 0.72
N GLU A 50 5.52 20.82 1.13
CA GLU A 50 5.93 19.42 0.98
C GLU A 50 5.00 18.49 1.76
N ALA A 51 4.59 18.87 2.97
CA ALA A 51 3.61 18.14 3.76
C ALA A 51 2.21 18.14 3.10
N LEU A 52 1.83 19.24 2.43
CA LEU A 52 0.59 19.34 1.66
C LEU A 52 0.57 18.45 0.41
N ALA A 53 1.73 18.20 -0.20
CA ALA A 53 1.84 17.33 -1.38
C ALA A 53 1.39 15.88 -1.09
N ARG A 54 1.55 15.40 0.16
CA ARG A 54 1.15 14.04 0.56
C ARG A 54 -0.34 13.77 0.37
N PRO A 55 -1.27 14.60 0.89
CA PRO A 55 -2.69 14.49 0.56
C PRO A 55 -2.96 14.44 -0.95
N PHE A 56 -2.35 15.33 -1.74
CA PHE A 56 -2.59 15.38 -3.19
C PHE A 56 -2.06 14.14 -3.93
N ALA A 57 -1.00 13.51 -3.44
CA ALA A 57 -0.46 12.26 -4.00
C ALA A 57 -1.38 11.04 -3.81
N CYS A 58 -2.25 11.08 -2.79
CA CYS A 58 -3.08 9.93 -2.40
C CYS A 58 -4.39 9.81 -3.19
N PHE A 59 -4.81 10.84 -3.93
CA PHE A 59 -6.14 10.86 -4.55
C PHE A 59 -6.12 11.38 -5.98
N ALA A 60 -6.94 10.76 -6.82
CA ALA A 60 -7.26 11.30 -8.14
C ALA A 60 -8.09 12.58 -7.99
N ARG A 61 -7.77 13.57 -8.80
CA ARG A 61 -8.48 14.83 -8.94
C ARG A 61 -8.42 15.26 -10.40
N ILE A 62 -9.36 16.10 -10.81
CA ILE A 62 -9.26 16.78 -12.09
C ILE A 62 -8.35 18.01 -11.96
N ASP A 63 -7.38 18.11 -12.85
CA ASP A 63 -6.71 19.35 -13.21
C ASP A 63 -7.58 20.06 -14.23
N ARG A 64 -8.35 21.05 -13.76
CA ARG A 64 -9.40 21.70 -14.58
C ARG A 64 -8.86 22.57 -15.71
N GLU A 65 -7.58 22.95 -15.65
CA GLU A 65 -6.94 23.72 -16.71
C GLU A 65 -6.43 22.80 -17.82
N ALA A 66 -5.90 21.64 -17.44
CA ALA A 66 -5.47 20.61 -18.39
C ALA A 66 -6.63 19.69 -18.85
N LEU A 67 -7.78 19.71 -18.15
CA LEU A 67 -8.86 18.72 -18.28
C LEU A 67 -8.38 17.27 -18.14
N GLU A 68 -7.45 17.04 -17.21
CA GLU A 68 -6.84 15.73 -16.99
C GLU A 68 -7.06 15.23 -15.55
N ILE A 69 -7.19 13.92 -15.39
CA ILE A 69 -7.24 13.30 -14.06
C ILE A 69 -5.81 13.03 -13.58
N ARG A 70 -5.37 13.76 -12.56
CA ARG A 70 -4.01 13.66 -11.99
C ARG A 70 -4.06 13.37 -10.50
N SER A 71 -2.99 12.79 -9.96
CA SER A 71 -2.80 12.61 -8.50
C SER A 71 -1.58 13.37 -7.98
N TRP A 72 -1.37 14.59 -8.47
CA TRP A 72 -0.30 15.49 -8.04
C TRP A 72 -0.70 16.96 -8.23
N PHE A 73 0.02 17.86 -7.56
CA PHE A 73 -0.18 19.31 -7.62
C PHE A 73 1.16 20.03 -7.75
N ALA A 74 1.29 20.92 -8.74
CA ALA A 74 2.30 21.97 -8.74
C ALA A 74 1.66 23.25 -8.20
N PRO A 75 2.17 23.83 -7.11
CA PRO A 75 1.86 25.20 -6.79
C PRO A 75 2.41 26.15 -7.85
N GLU A 76 1.72 27.27 -8.05
CA GLU A 76 2.23 28.39 -8.83
C GLU A 76 3.43 29.04 -8.13
N ALA A 77 4.25 29.77 -8.88
CA ALA A 77 5.50 30.36 -8.36
C ALA A 77 5.26 31.30 -7.16
N THR A 78 4.14 32.03 -7.13
CA THR A 78 3.82 32.98 -6.08
C THR A 78 2.43 32.77 -5.49
N SER A 79 2.27 33.16 -4.23
CA SER A 79 0.99 33.05 -3.50
C SER A 79 -0.11 33.88 -4.16
N THR A 80 0.23 35.03 -4.75
CA THR A 80 -0.71 35.87 -5.52
C THR A 80 -1.30 35.11 -6.71
N VAL A 81 -0.45 34.52 -7.56
CA VAL A 81 -0.89 33.76 -8.74
C VAL A 81 -1.69 32.52 -8.31
N GLN A 82 -1.23 31.84 -7.25
CA GLN A 82 -1.94 30.69 -6.69
C GLN A 82 -3.34 31.05 -6.18
N ASN A 83 -3.49 32.21 -5.52
CA ASN A 83 -4.76 32.70 -4.99
C ASN A 83 -5.71 33.15 -6.10
N GLU A 84 -5.20 33.79 -7.16
CA GLU A 84 -5.98 34.16 -8.34
C GLU A 84 -6.51 32.92 -9.07
N LYS A 85 -5.66 31.92 -9.26
CA LYS A 85 -6.05 30.61 -9.81
C LYS A 85 -7.13 29.96 -8.94
N ALA A 86 -6.94 29.90 -7.62
CA ALA A 86 -7.94 29.36 -6.71
C ALA A 86 -9.28 30.11 -6.80
N ARG A 87 -9.25 31.45 -6.87
CA ARG A 87 -10.46 32.29 -7.02
C ARG A 87 -11.20 31.99 -8.32
N ARG A 88 -10.47 31.89 -9.45
CA ARG A 88 -11.05 31.53 -10.75
C ARG A 88 -11.73 30.17 -10.70
N LEU A 89 -11.04 29.17 -10.16
CA LEU A 89 -11.57 27.80 -10.04
C LEU A 89 -12.78 27.72 -9.10
N ALA A 90 -12.83 28.54 -8.04
CA ALA A 90 -13.99 28.64 -7.17
C ALA A 90 -15.21 29.28 -7.87
N ALA A 91 -14.98 30.30 -8.70
CA ALA A 91 -16.04 30.97 -9.45
C ALA A 91 -16.69 30.03 -10.48
N THR A 92 -15.92 29.14 -11.11
CA THR A 92 -16.41 28.19 -12.13
C THR A 92 -16.83 26.84 -11.55
N HIS A 93 -17.14 26.73 -10.25
CA HIS A 93 -17.43 25.44 -9.61
C HIS A 93 -18.63 24.70 -10.22
N GLY A 94 -19.59 25.40 -10.84
CA GLY A 94 -20.76 24.80 -11.49
C GLY A 94 -20.41 23.94 -12.71
N ASP A 95 -19.24 24.18 -13.33
CA ASP A 95 -18.78 23.43 -14.51
C ASP A 95 -18.11 22.10 -14.14
N LEU A 96 -17.88 21.85 -12.85
CA LEU A 96 -17.03 20.75 -12.39
C LEU A 96 -17.52 19.37 -12.87
N ALA A 97 -18.83 19.13 -12.88
CA ALA A 97 -19.39 17.87 -13.37
C ALA A 97 -19.05 17.64 -14.85
N ARG A 98 -19.28 18.67 -15.67
CA ARG A 98 -18.93 18.67 -17.10
C ARG A 98 -17.43 18.59 -17.35
N ASP A 99 -16.60 19.18 -16.49
CA ASP A 99 -15.15 19.06 -16.59
C ASP A 99 -14.71 17.62 -16.31
N TRP A 100 -15.31 16.96 -15.31
CA TRP A 100 -15.09 15.54 -15.05
C TRP A 100 -15.54 14.66 -16.21
N ASP A 101 -16.72 14.91 -16.78
CA ASP A 101 -17.22 14.15 -17.93
C ASP A 101 -16.24 14.28 -19.12
N ARG A 102 -15.80 15.50 -19.44
CA ARG A 102 -14.80 15.74 -20.50
C ARG A 102 -13.44 15.11 -20.21
N ALA A 103 -12.99 15.14 -18.96
CA ALA A 103 -11.73 14.50 -18.58
C ALA A 103 -11.81 12.97 -18.64
N LEU A 104 -12.99 12.40 -18.41
CA LEU A 104 -13.28 10.97 -18.55
C LEU A 104 -13.45 10.54 -20.02
N GLU A 105 -13.82 11.47 -20.92
CA GLU A 105 -13.90 11.28 -22.38
C GLU A 105 -12.52 11.18 -23.07
N THR A 106 -11.42 11.00 -22.32
CA THR A 106 -10.09 10.83 -22.89
C THR A 106 -10.01 9.55 -23.73
N GLY A 107 -9.49 9.70 -24.97
CA GLY A 107 -9.13 8.60 -25.87
C GLY A 107 -8.15 7.63 -25.21
N ALA A 108 -7.92 6.49 -25.87
CA ALA A 108 -7.30 5.26 -25.36
C ALA A 108 -5.92 5.35 -24.64
N GLU A 109 -5.33 6.53 -24.47
CA GLU A 109 -4.08 6.77 -23.76
C GLU A 109 -4.33 7.43 -22.40
N ILE A 110 -4.44 6.60 -21.37
CA ILE A 110 -4.40 7.06 -19.97
C ILE A 110 -2.97 7.51 -19.68
N GLY A 111 -2.74 8.82 -19.63
CA GLY A 111 -1.46 9.41 -19.24
C GLY A 111 -1.09 9.16 -17.78
N GLY A 112 0.19 8.84 -17.54
CA GLY A 112 0.91 8.98 -16.27
C GLY A 112 0.15 8.57 -15.00
N ARG A 113 0.08 7.28 -14.70
CA ARG A 113 -0.38 6.76 -13.41
C ARG A 113 0.77 6.77 -12.41
N LEU A 114 0.63 7.52 -11.32
CA LEU A 114 1.49 7.30 -10.16
C LEU A 114 1.20 5.89 -9.66
N MET A 115 2.21 5.02 -9.62
CA MET A 115 2.14 3.67 -9.09
C MET A 115 2.90 3.63 -7.78
N GLN A 116 2.40 2.82 -6.84
CA GLN A 116 3.15 2.48 -5.63
C GLN A 116 3.81 1.13 -5.83
N GLU A 117 5.09 1.03 -5.44
CA GLU A 117 5.80 -0.24 -5.38
C GLU A 117 6.38 -0.44 -3.98
N THR A 118 6.35 -1.68 -3.49
CA THR A 118 7.07 -2.09 -2.27
C THR A 118 8.40 -2.72 -2.66
N GLY A 119 9.48 -2.03 -2.33
CA GLY A 119 10.85 -2.49 -2.54
C GLY A 119 11.34 -3.36 -1.39
N ILE A 120 12.08 -4.40 -1.73
CA ILE A 120 12.74 -5.32 -0.81
C ILE A 120 14.18 -5.45 -1.26
N ALA A 121 15.11 -5.04 -0.39
CA ALA A 121 16.53 -5.08 -0.71
C ALA A 121 17.02 -6.52 -0.95
N GLN A 122 18.01 -6.70 -1.83
CA GLN A 122 18.50 -8.03 -2.20
C GLN A 122 19.00 -8.89 -1.02
N ARG A 123 19.65 -8.28 -0.03
CA ARG A 123 20.06 -8.99 1.20
C ARG A 123 18.87 -9.37 2.07
N GLN A 124 17.77 -8.61 2.01
CA GLN A 124 16.59 -8.86 2.82
C GLN A 124 15.71 -9.95 2.22
N SER A 125 15.56 -10.02 0.90
CA SER A 125 14.77 -11.08 0.24
C SER A 125 15.22 -12.50 0.66
N GLN A 126 16.51 -12.68 0.94
CA GLN A 126 17.11 -13.91 1.47
C GLN A 126 16.65 -14.27 2.91
N LEU A 127 16.16 -13.30 3.68
CA LEU A 127 15.84 -13.42 5.11
C LEU A 127 14.34 -13.43 5.39
N VAL A 128 13.57 -12.56 4.72
CA VAL A 128 12.14 -12.36 4.99
C VAL A 128 11.26 -13.40 4.33
N LEU A 129 11.73 -14.14 3.33
CA LEU A 129 10.85 -15.04 2.59
C LEU A 129 10.64 -16.38 3.31
N PRO A 130 9.41 -16.94 3.24
CA PRO A 130 9.15 -18.28 3.75
C PRO A 130 10.02 -19.29 3.01
N ARG A 131 10.70 -20.15 3.78
CA ARG A 131 11.66 -21.12 3.22
C ARG A 131 10.95 -22.25 2.49
N SER A 132 11.47 -22.60 1.31
CA SER A 132 10.98 -23.71 0.50
C SER A 132 11.35 -25.09 1.07
N ARG A 133 10.59 -26.10 0.66
CA ARG A 133 10.78 -27.51 1.03
C ARG A 133 11.71 -28.20 0.02
N GLY A 134 12.55 -29.12 0.50
CA GLY A 134 13.26 -30.08 -0.35
C GLY A 134 14.70 -30.34 0.09
N LEU A 135 15.27 -31.45 -0.35
CA LEU A 135 16.69 -31.76 -0.15
C LEU A 135 17.59 -30.65 -0.70
N ALA A 136 17.19 -30.00 -1.80
CA ALA A 136 17.89 -28.84 -2.36
C ALA A 136 17.93 -27.62 -1.41
N SER A 137 16.83 -27.31 -0.69
CA SER A 137 16.82 -26.21 0.27
C SER A 137 17.60 -26.56 1.54
N LEU A 138 17.59 -27.83 1.94
CA LEU A 138 18.40 -28.37 3.02
C LEU A 138 19.91 -28.29 2.71
N TRP A 139 20.32 -28.79 1.53
CA TRP A 139 21.69 -28.75 1.04
C TRP A 139 22.22 -27.32 0.89
N ARG A 140 21.40 -26.40 0.36
CA ARG A 140 21.77 -24.98 0.31
C ARG A 140 22.04 -24.40 1.68
N ARG A 141 21.23 -24.76 2.69
CA ARG A 141 21.41 -24.29 4.06
C ARG A 141 22.70 -24.80 4.68
N LEU A 142 23.04 -26.07 4.42
CA LEU A 142 24.29 -26.66 4.90
C LEU A 142 25.51 -26.08 4.19
N SER A 143 25.39 -25.74 2.90
CA SER A 143 26.47 -25.17 2.08
C SER A 143 26.56 -23.63 2.13
N GLY A 144 25.70 -22.96 2.90
CA GLY A 144 25.68 -21.49 2.98
C GLY A 144 25.30 -20.77 1.69
N ARG A 145 24.73 -21.47 0.70
CA ARG A 145 24.39 -20.90 -0.61
C ARG A 145 23.11 -20.05 -0.54
N PRO A 146 23.07 -18.89 -1.24
CA PRO A 146 21.88 -18.05 -1.29
C PRO A 146 20.71 -18.73 -2.03
N ILE A 147 19.50 -18.25 -1.79
CA ILE A 147 18.28 -18.63 -2.53
C ILE A 147 18.41 -18.11 -3.97
N PRO A 148 18.14 -18.93 -5.00
CA PRO A 148 18.18 -18.49 -6.39
C PRO A 148 17.13 -17.42 -6.70
N GLU A 149 17.49 -16.45 -7.54
CA GLU A 149 16.62 -15.35 -7.94
C GLU A 149 15.23 -15.78 -8.48
N PRO A 150 15.13 -16.81 -9.34
CA PRO A 150 13.83 -17.26 -9.83
C PRO A 150 12.92 -17.83 -8.73
N GLU A 151 13.49 -18.31 -7.63
CA GLU A 151 12.76 -18.82 -6.47
C GLU A 151 12.27 -17.67 -5.57
N ILE A 152 13.09 -16.63 -5.41
CA ILE A 152 12.72 -15.38 -4.72
C ILE A 152 11.56 -14.72 -5.44
N ARG A 153 11.70 -14.48 -6.75
CA ARG A 153 10.65 -13.88 -7.60
C ARG A 153 9.33 -14.66 -7.52
N ARG A 154 9.38 -15.99 -7.60
CA ARG A 154 8.19 -16.85 -7.46
C ARG A 154 7.53 -16.71 -6.09
N THR A 155 8.33 -16.67 -5.03
CA THR A 155 7.82 -16.54 -3.65
C THR A 155 7.21 -15.15 -3.42
N LEU A 156 7.83 -14.09 -3.93
CA LEU A 156 7.30 -12.73 -3.91
C LEU A 156 5.98 -12.61 -4.66
N GLY A 157 5.87 -13.23 -5.85
CA GLY A 157 4.61 -13.30 -6.60
C GLY A 157 3.50 -14.00 -5.80
N ARG A 158 3.82 -15.13 -5.16
CA ARG A 158 2.88 -15.84 -4.26
C ARG A 158 2.47 -15.00 -3.04
N MET A 159 3.39 -14.21 -2.47
CA MET A 159 3.05 -13.27 -1.39
C MET A 159 2.15 -12.14 -1.87
N GLY A 160 2.37 -11.62 -3.08
CA GLY A 160 1.48 -10.67 -3.73
C GLY A 160 0.07 -11.25 -3.88
N HIS A 161 -0.05 -12.44 -4.47
CA HIS A 161 -1.34 -13.11 -4.60
C HIS A 161 -1.99 -13.39 -3.23
N LEU A 162 -1.21 -13.75 -2.21
CA LEU A 162 -1.72 -14.02 -0.86
C LEU A 162 -2.43 -12.78 -0.32
N VAL A 163 -1.79 -11.62 -0.45
CA VAL A 163 -2.35 -10.36 0.04
C VAL A 163 -3.59 -9.99 -0.78
N LEU A 164 -3.50 -10.00 -2.11
CA LEU A 164 -4.61 -9.64 -3.00
C LEU A 164 -5.84 -10.52 -2.76
N GLU A 165 -5.67 -11.83 -2.72
CA GLU A 165 -6.78 -12.78 -2.55
C GLU A 165 -7.38 -12.72 -1.13
N SER A 166 -6.55 -12.46 -0.12
CA SER A 166 -7.06 -12.23 1.23
C SER A 166 -7.91 -10.96 1.32
N LEU A 167 -7.52 -9.89 0.61
CA LEU A 167 -8.29 -8.66 0.55
C LEU A 167 -9.60 -8.83 -0.23
N ARG A 168 -9.59 -9.60 -1.32
CA ARG A 168 -10.81 -9.97 -2.07
C ARG A 168 -11.81 -10.73 -1.21
N GLN A 169 -11.36 -11.78 -0.52
CA GLN A 169 -12.23 -12.58 0.36
C GLN A 169 -12.74 -11.80 1.58
N LEU A 170 -12.02 -10.75 2.00
CA LEU A 170 -12.49 -9.84 3.04
C LEU A 170 -13.55 -8.86 2.52
N GLY A 171 -13.64 -8.67 1.20
CA GLY A 171 -14.52 -7.70 0.54
C GLY A 171 -13.91 -6.30 0.40
N ASP A 172 -12.64 -6.12 0.73
CA ASP A 172 -11.96 -4.82 0.61
C ASP A 172 -11.57 -4.51 -0.86
N ILE A 173 -11.44 -5.54 -1.70
CA ILE A 173 -11.20 -5.44 -3.16
C ILE A 173 -12.28 -6.25 -3.86
N GLY A 174 -12.87 -5.71 -4.93
CA GLY A 174 -13.90 -6.42 -5.70
C GLY A 174 -13.40 -7.74 -6.29
N PRO A 175 -14.17 -8.84 -6.22
CA PRO A 175 -13.76 -10.15 -6.73
C PRO A 175 -13.56 -10.16 -8.25
N ASP A 176 -14.41 -9.42 -8.99
CA ASP A 176 -14.41 -9.39 -10.46
C ASP A 176 -13.44 -8.35 -11.05
N ARG A 177 -12.63 -7.71 -10.21
CA ARG A 177 -11.63 -6.72 -10.64
C ARG A 177 -10.44 -7.46 -11.26
N ASP A 178 -10.10 -7.13 -12.51
CA ASP A 178 -8.92 -7.66 -13.19
C ASP A 178 -7.63 -6.97 -12.70
N ILE A 179 -7.22 -7.34 -11.48
CA ILE A 179 -6.01 -6.86 -10.80
C ILE A 179 -5.05 -8.03 -10.64
N ALA A 180 -3.78 -7.79 -10.97
CA ALA A 180 -2.72 -8.78 -10.83
C ALA A 180 -1.47 -8.17 -10.16
N PRO A 181 -0.84 -8.86 -9.21
CA PRO A 181 0.45 -8.47 -8.68
C PRO A 181 1.55 -8.78 -9.70
N TYR A 182 2.52 -7.86 -9.82
CA TYR A 182 3.73 -8.07 -10.62
C TYR A 182 4.98 -7.92 -9.75
N VAL A 183 6.09 -8.51 -10.19
CA VAL A 183 7.39 -8.42 -9.52
C VAL A 183 8.43 -7.94 -10.52
N LEU A 184 9.09 -6.84 -10.21
CA LEU A 184 10.23 -6.31 -10.96
C LEU A 184 11.53 -6.62 -10.21
N GLU A 185 12.55 -7.00 -10.97
CA GLU A 185 13.92 -7.18 -10.49
C GLU A 185 14.73 -5.93 -10.86
N GLY A 186 15.68 -5.55 -10.01
CA GLY A 186 16.57 -4.43 -10.27
C GLY A 186 17.82 -4.48 -9.39
N PRO A 187 18.77 -3.56 -9.60
CA PRO A 187 20.06 -3.58 -8.91
C PRO A 187 19.95 -3.43 -7.38
N GLU A 188 18.89 -2.77 -6.87
CA GLU A 188 18.64 -2.63 -5.43
C GLU A 188 17.91 -3.83 -4.80
N GLY A 189 17.39 -4.74 -5.62
CA GLY A 189 16.61 -5.91 -5.21
C GLY A 189 15.29 -6.02 -5.96
N HIS A 190 14.22 -6.35 -5.25
CA HIS A 190 12.93 -6.67 -5.86
C HIS A 190 11.88 -5.61 -5.52
N ARG A 191 10.96 -5.36 -6.46
CA ARG A 191 9.81 -4.48 -6.28
C ARG A 191 8.53 -5.23 -6.59
N ILE A 192 7.54 -5.15 -5.70
CA ILE A 192 6.20 -5.70 -5.93
C ILE A 192 5.23 -4.54 -6.13
N GLY A 193 4.37 -4.63 -7.15
CA GLY A 193 3.29 -3.69 -7.45
C GLY A 193 1.99 -4.42 -7.82
N LEU A 194 0.93 -3.64 -8.04
CA LEU A 194 -0.32 -4.11 -8.63
C LEU A 194 -0.55 -3.45 -9.98
N ASP A 195 -0.88 -4.27 -10.98
CA ASP A 195 -1.34 -3.79 -12.27
C ASP A 195 -2.87 -3.58 -12.25
N ARG A 196 -3.34 -2.57 -13.00
CA ARG A 196 -4.78 -2.25 -13.20
C ARG A 196 -5.63 -2.03 -11.92
N ALA A 197 -4.97 -1.90 -10.76
CA ALA A 197 -5.59 -1.48 -9.50
C ALA A 197 -5.92 0.02 -9.44
N SER A 198 -6.88 0.40 -8.61
CA SER A 198 -7.08 1.79 -8.19
C SER A 198 -6.05 2.15 -7.11
N ARG A 199 -5.86 3.44 -6.85
CA ARG A 199 -4.92 3.92 -5.80
C ARG A 199 -5.31 3.47 -4.40
N TYR A 200 -6.62 3.37 -4.13
CA TYR A 200 -7.13 2.81 -2.89
C TYR A 200 -6.69 1.35 -2.72
N GLU A 201 -6.87 0.53 -3.76
CA GLU A 201 -6.50 -0.89 -3.75
C GLU A 201 -4.99 -1.08 -3.68
N GLU A 202 -4.20 -0.26 -4.40
CA GLU A 202 -2.74 -0.24 -4.27
C GLU A 202 -2.30 0.06 -2.83
N THR A 203 -2.82 1.14 -2.25
CA THR A 203 -2.47 1.56 -0.88
C THR A 203 -2.77 0.44 0.11
N LEU A 204 -3.97 -0.13 0.01
CA LEU A 204 -4.44 -1.22 0.84
C LEU A 204 -3.54 -2.46 0.72
N PHE A 205 -3.21 -2.84 -0.50
CA PHE A 205 -2.31 -3.95 -0.81
C PHE A 205 -0.92 -3.72 -0.21
N HIS A 206 -0.31 -2.56 -0.45
CA HIS A 206 1.04 -2.26 0.02
C HIS A 206 1.11 -2.14 1.53
N GLU A 207 0.12 -1.51 2.19
CA GLU A 207 0.05 -1.50 3.65
C GLU A 207 -0.03 -2.92 4.21
N THR A 208 -0.84 -3.78 3.61
CA THR A 208 -1.02 -5.16 4.06
C THR A 208 0.24 -5.98 3.86
N LEU A 209 0.83 -5.94 2.65
CA LEU A 209 2.08 -6.62 2.32
C LEU A 209 3.21 -6.16 3.25
N ARG A 210 3.30 -4.86 3.51
CA ARG A 210 4.27 -4.29 4.45
C ARG A 210 4.13 -4.89 5.84
N ARG A 211 2.91 -5.08 6.36
CA ARG A 211 2.70 -5.68 7.68
C ARG A 211 3.18 -7.12 7.76
N VAL A 212 3.15 -7.86 6.65
CA VAL A 212 3.67 -9.23 6.57
C VAL A 212 5.21 -9.24 6.58
N LEU A 213 5.83 -8.30 5.87
CA LEU A 213 7.29 -8.26 5.66
C LEU A 213 8.07 -7.51 6.74
N HIS A 214 7.47 -6.49 7.36
CA HIS A 214 8.13 -5.67 8.37
C HIS A 214 8.37 -6.40 9.70
N PRO A 215 9.20 -5.83 10.59
CA PRO A 215 9.38 -6.33 11.93
C PRO A 215 8.04 -6.50 12.64
N VAL A 216 7.86 -7.67 13.25
CA VAL A 216 6.67 -8.01 14.02
C VAL A 216 6.59 -7.08 15.21
N THR A 217 5.45 -6.39 15.36
CA THR A 217 5.20 -5.48 16.49
C THR A 217 4.27 -6.12 17.50
N ASN A 218 2.96 -5.86 17.45
CA ASN A 218 1.99 -6.42 18.39
C ASN A 218 0.74 -7.01 17.70
N PRO A 219 0.90 -7.92 16.71
CA PRO A 219 -0.25 -8.53 16.06
C PRO A 219 -0.98 -9.50 17.01
N ARG A 220 -2.30 -9.62 16.84
CA ARG A 220 -3.11 -10.58 17.61
C ARG A 220 -2.85 -12.03 17.22
N TYR A 221 -2.40 -12.24 15.98
CA TYR A 221 -2.08 -13.56 15.43
C TYR A 221 -0.72 -13.55 14.72
N LEU A 222 -0.02 -14.68 14.78
CA LEU A 222 1.21 -14.95 14.05
C LEU A 222 1.05 -16.18 13.17
N VAL A 223 1.73 -16.18 12.04
CA VAL A 223 2.00 -17.40 11.27
C VAL A 223 3.40 -17.87 11.62
N VAL A 224 3.49 -19.06 12.21
CA VAL A 224 4.75 -19.71 12.60
C VAL A 224 5.12 -20.74 11.55
N VAL A 225 6.19 -20.50 10.81
CA VAL A 225 6.70 -21.42 9.78
C VAL A 225 7.91 -22.18 10.33
N PRO A 226 7.83 -23.51 10.50
CA PRO A 226 8.94 -24.30 11.05
C PRO A 226 10.13 -24.35 10.08
N ALA A 227 11.35 -24.46 10.61
CA ALA A 227 12.59 -24.43 9.83
C ALA A 227 12.93 -25.73 9.06
N GLY A 228 11.96 -26.64 8.91
CA GLY A 228 12.15 -27.96 8.31
C GLY A 228 12.64 -29.03 9.29
N PHE A 229 13.29 -30.08 8.77
CA PHE A 229 13.62 -31.33 9.47
C PHE A 229 14.79 -31.23 10.48
N LEU A 230 15.66 -30.23 10.31
CA LEU A 230 16.77 -29.94 11.22
C LEU A 230 16.34 -28.96 12.32
N ARG A 231 17.02 -28.95 13.48
CA ARG A 231 16.88 -27.99 14.61
C ARG A 231 17.19 -26.52 14.20
N GLY A 232 16.39 -25.97 13.29
CA GLY A 232 16.46 -24.58 12.85
C GLY A 232 15.39 -23.74 13.55
N ARG A 233 15.62 -22.42 13.60
CA ARG A 233 14.67 -21.46 14.17
C ARG A 233 13.50 -21.21 13.22
N SER A 234 12.26 -21.37 13.70
CA SER A 234 11.03 -21.04 12.96
C SER A 234 11.01 -19.58 12.50
N GLN A 235 10.51 -19.34 11.29
CA GLN A 235 10.17 -18.01 10.80
C GLN A 235 8.81 -17.60 11.34
N LEU A 236 8.66 -16.31 11.64
CA LEU A 236 7.49 -15.76 12.32
C LEU A 236 7.01 -14.57 11.52
N PHE A 237 5.75 -14.62 11.08
CA PHE A 237 5.12 -13.58 10.26
C PHE A 237 3.93 -13.01 11.00
N ALA A 238 3.76 -11.69 10.92
CA ALA A 238 2.57 -11.05 11.46
C ALA A 238 1.36 -11.32 10.56
N VAL A 239 0.23 -11.66 11.18
CA VAL A 239 -1.07 -11.52 10.50
C VAL A 239 -1.41 -10.02 10.49
N PRO A 240 -1.66 -9.40 9.33
CA PRO A 240 -1.91 -7.97 9.26
C PRO A 240 -3.15 -7.54 10.09
N PRO A 241 -3.17 -6.32 10.65
CA PRO A 241 -4.26 -5.85 11.53
C PRO A 241 -5.66 -5.94 10.91
N ARG A 242 -5.78 -5.84 9.58
CA ARG A 242 -7.06 -6.01 8.87
C ARG A 242 -7.67 -7.39 9.07
N PHE A 243 -6.83 -8.40 9.26
CA PHE A 243 -7.21 -9.79 9.46
C PHE A 243 -7.19 -10.21 10.93
N ASP A 244 -6.60 -9.44 11.83
CA ASP A 244 -6.31 -9.90 13.19
C ASP A 244 -7.44 -9.63 14.21
N GLY A 245 -8.49 -8.93 13.81
CA GLY A 245 -9.60 -8.52 14.68
C GLY A 245 -10.33 -9.68 15.37
N ASN A 246 -10.55 -10.80 14.65
CA ASN A 246 -11.18 -12.01 15.18
C ASN A 246 -10.64 -13.28 14.48
N LYS A 247 -10.96 -14.45 15.04
CA LYS A 247 -10.50 -15.75 14.53
C LYS A 247 -10.96 -16.03 13.10
N ARG A 248 -12.18 -15.60 12.72
CA ARG A 248 -12.73 -15.80 11.37
C ARG A 248 -11.90 -15.07 10.31
N ARG A 249 -11.61 -13.78 10.54
CA ARG A 249 -10.77 -12.95 9.65
C ARG A 249 -9.34 -13.45 9.59
N ALA A 250 -8.77 -13.85 10.73
CA ALA A 250 -7.44 -14.44 10.76
C ALA A 250 -7.39 -15.76 9.98
N GLY A 251 -8.50 -16.51 10.01
CA GLY A 251 -8.70 -17.72 9.22
C GLY A 251 -8.68 -17.49 7.71
N ILE A 252 -9.19 -16.36 7.21
CA ILE A 252 -9.13 -16.00 5.77
C ILE A 252 -7.66 -15.90 5.33
N PHE A 253 -6.89 -15.05 6.02
CA PHE A 253 -5.47 -14.87 5.73
C PHE A 253 -4.69 -16.18 5.85
N TRP A 254 -5.00 -16.98 6.88
CA TRP A 254 -4.36 -18.28 7.10
C TRP A 254 -4.67 -19.29 5.99
N LYS A 255 -5.92 -19.39 5.53
CA LYS A 255 -6.31 -20.29 4.44
C LYS A 255 -5.54 -19.95 3.16
N ASN A 256 -5.46 -18.67 2.81
CA ASN A 256 -4.69 -18.21 1.64
C ASN A 256 -3.19 -18.42 1.83
N TRP A 257 -2.66 -18.24 3.05
CA TRP A 257 -1.26 -18.55 3.35
C TRP A 257 -0.96 -20.01 3.07
N GLN A 258 -1.81 -20.92 3.55
CA GLN A 258 -1.66 -22.36 3.32
C GLN A 258 -1.71 -22.71 1.83
N ALA A 259 -2.62 -22.09 1.08
CA ALA A 259 -2.75 -22.33 -0.36
C ALA A 259 -1.52 -21.87 -1.16
N MET A 260 -0.92 -20.72 -0.80
CA MET A 260 0.11 -20.10 -1.64
C MET A 260 1.54 -20.31 -1.14
N LEU A 261 1.74 -20.32 0.18
CA LEU A 261 3.06 -20.41 0.83
C LEU A 261 3.25 -21.73 1.60
N GLY A 262 2.16 -22.44 1.92
CA GLY A 262 2.19 -23.79 2.47
C GLY A 262 2.27 -23.82 3.99
N ARG A 263 3.29 -24.50 4.53
CA ARG A 263 3.36 -24.91 5.94
C ARG A 263 3.37 -23.73 6.91
N GLY A 264 2.77 -23.97 8.06
CA GLY A 264 2.88 -23.12 9.24
C GLY A 264 1.79 -23.45 10.25
N GLN A 265 1.68 -22.60 11.26
CA GLN A 265 0.62 -22.63 12.24
C GLN A 265 0.15 -21.21 12.51
N LEU A 266 -1.17 -21.01 12.54
CA LEU A 266 -1.77 -19.79 13.05
C LEU A 266 -1.78 -19.82 14.60
N VAL A 267 -1.10 -18.88 15.24
CA VAL A 267 -0.97 -18.80 16.69
C VAL A 267 -1.56 -17.50 17.21
N TYR A 268 -2.40 -17.59 18.25
CA TYR A 268 -2.94 -16.44 18.96
C TYR A 268 -1.95 -15.93 20.03
N THR A 269 -1.58 -14.65 19.97
CA THR A 269 -0.46 -14.10 20.75
C THR A 269 -0.81 -13.69 22.17
N ARG A 270 -2.11 -13.65 22.54
CA ARG A 270 -2.52 -13.22 23.90
C ARG A 270 -2.49 -14.31 24.96
N THR A 271 -2.16 -15.54 24.58
CA THR A 271 -1.91 -16.64 25.54
C THR A 271 -0.50 -16.55 26.10
N VAL A 272 -0.22 -17.23 27.22
CA VAL A 272 1.13 -17.27 27.82
C VAL A 272 2.16 -17.80 26.80
N ALA A 273 1.87 -18.93 26.17
CA ALA A 273 2.71 -19.51 25.12
C ALA A 273 2.84 -18.58 23.89
N GLY A 274 1.74 -17.96 23.47
CA GLY A 274 1.71 -17.03 22.34
C GLY A 274 2.56 -15.76 22.57
N ARG A 275 2.58 -15.22 23.80
CA ARG A 275 3.41 -14.07 24.17
C ARG A 275 4.90 -14.38 24.05
N GLY A 276 5.33 -15.58 24.43
CA GLY A 276 6.70 -16.03 24.24
C GLY A 276 7.12 -16.05 22.76
N LEU A 277 6.24 -16.57 21.89
CA LEU A 277 6.46 -16.55 20.44
C LEU A 277 6.48 -15.13 19.86
N LEU A 278 5.64 -14.22 20.37
CA LEU A 278 5.63 -12.82 19.96
C LEU A 278 6.95 -12.10 20.30
N GLN A 279 7.50 -12.32 21.50
CA GLN A 279 8.79 -11.73 21.87
C GLN A 279 9.92 -12.28 21.01
N SER A 280 9.93 -13.59 20.74
CA SER A 280 10.86 -14.22 19.80
C SER A 280 10.72 -13.63 18.39
N ALA A 281 9.49 -13.38 17.93
CA ALA A 281 9.22 -12.79 16.63
C ALA A 281 9.76 -11.36 16.52
N ARG A 282 9.54 -10.52 17.54
CA ARG A 282 10.08 -9.16 17.62
C ARG A 282 11.58 -9.16 17.39
N LEU A 283 12.32 -9.88 18.25
CA LEU A 283 13.79 -9.95 18.20
C LEU A 283 14.31 -10.45 16.84
N ARG A 284 13.67 -11.48 16.27
CA ARG A 284 14.11 -12.11 15.01
C ARG A 284 13.87 -11.25 13.78
N THR A 285 12.85 -10.40 13.81
CA THR A 285 12.43 -9.63 12.64
C THR A 285 12.87 -8.17 12.69
N LEU A 286 13.57 -7.73 13.75
CA LEU A 286 14.08 -6.35 13.91
C LEU A 286 14.85 -5.80 12.70
N ARG A 287 15.53 -6.68 11.94
CA ARG A 287 16.37 -6.28 10.79
C ARG A 287 15.59 -6.18 9.47
N ASN A 288 14.31 -6.56 9.46
CA ASN A 288 13.47 -6.50 8.28
C ASN A 288 13.12 -5.04 7.99
N ARG A 289 13.22 -4.63 6.72
CA ARG A 289 12.77 -3.32 6.23
C ARG A 289 12.21 -3.52 4.83
N THR A 290 11.26 -2.69 4.44
CA THR A 290 10.86 -2.55 3.03
C THR A 290 10.88 -1.07 2.69
N THR A 291 11.17 -0.74 1.44
CA THR A 291 11.12 0.64 0.92
C THR A 291 9.81 0.86 0.17
N HIS A 292 9.35 2.10 0.12
CA HIS A 292 8.19 2.49 -0.68
C HIS A 292 8.65 3.46 -1.74
N ASN A 293 8.44 3.08 -2.99
CA ASN A 293 8.84 3.88 -4.13
C ASN A 293 7.56 4.29 -4.88
N PRO A 294 7.15 5.56 -4.77
CA PRO A 294 6.17 6.15 -5.68
C PRO A 294 6.88 6.45 -7.01
N GLN A 295 6.36 5.91 -8.12
CA GLN A 295 6.90 6.18 -9.46
C GLN A 295 5.79 6.56 -10.42
N TRP A 296 6.02 7.59 -11.23
CA TRP A 296 5.16 7.92 -12.37
C TRP A 296 5.44 6.93 -13.50
N LYS A 297 4.40 6.32 -14.07
CA LYS A 297 4.46 5.49 -15.28
C LYS A 297 3.36 5.88 -16.24
#